data_AF-A0A931AX96-F1
#
_entry.id   AF-A0A931AX96-F1
#
_cell.length_a   1.000
_cell.length_b   1.000
_cell.length_c   1.000
_cell.angle_alpha   90.00
_cell.angle_beta   90.00
_cell.angle_gamma   90.00
#
_symmetry.space_group_name_H-M   'P 1'
#
loop_
_entity.id
_entity.type
_entity.pdbx_description
1 polymer ?
#
loop_
_entity_poly.entity_id
_entity_poly.type
_entity_poly.pdbx_seq_one_letter_code
_entity_poly.pdbx_strand_id
1 'polypeptide(L)'
;MLTAWSNHQEEYAAGIADSIEKDFEGVNHLYTGDPDGHEGAGSPSGLPVFGGDLVPHEDGPPFVILQPVQVKEAAAFLNAADFDSLWDASGAAISAPWGDLTLAREIYLSHHEGLVAFYQTASQAGNAVIKAFWY
;
A
#
# COMPACT_ATOMS: atom_id res chain seq x y z
N MET A 1 6.33 10.14 22.19
CA MET A 1 5.46 10.16 21.01
C MET A 1 6.07 11.14 20.03
N LEU A 2 6.63 10.59 18.96
CA LEU A 2 7.67 11.18 18.14
C LEU A 2 7.09 12.16 17.12
N THR A 3 7.79 13.26 16.88
CA THR A 3 7.47 14.35 15.94
C THR A 3 6.98 13.88 14.57
N ALA A 4 7.41 12.69 14.11
CA ALA A 4 6.95 12.06 12.87
C ALA A 4 5.44 11.80 12.82
N TRP A 5 4.81 11.41 13.94
CA TRP A 5 3.35 11.21 13.99
C TRP A 5 2.59 12.55 13.95
N SER A 6 3.17 13.60 14.54
CA SER A 6 2.61 14.95 14.47
C SER A 6 2.70 15.54 13.06
N ASN A 7 3.77 15.22 12.33
CA ASN A 7 3.95 15.65 10.95
C ASN A 7 3.13 14.84 9.94
N HIS A 8 2.73 13.61 10.28
CA HIS A 8 1.99 12.73 9.38
C HIS A 8 0.73 13.40 8.80
N GLN A 9 -0.03 14.13 9.63
CA GLN A 9 -1.24 14.81 9.14
C GLN A 9 -0.92 15.89 8.10
N GLU A 10 0.17 16.64 8.30
CA GLU A 10 0.62 17.68 7.35
C GLU A 10 1.23 17.05 6.09
N GLU A 11 2.04 16.00 6.23
CA GLU A 11 2.64 15.25 5.12
C GLU A 11 1.58 14.53 4.28
N TYR A 12 0.57 13.93 4.91
CA TYR A 12 -0.58 13.31 4.25
C TYR A 12 -1.39 14.36 3.48
N ALA A 13 -1.69 15.49 4.11
CA ALA A 13 -2.40 16.59 3.44
C ALA A 13 -1.59 17.19 2.27
N ALA A 14 -0.26 17.13 2.33
CA ALA A 14 0.63 17.56 1.26
C ALA A 14 0.87 16.49 0.17
N GLY A 15 0.32 15.28 0.32
CA GLY A 15 0.56 14.15 -0.58
C GLY A 15 2.00 13.59 -0.50
N ILE A 16 2.73 13.91 0.57
CA ILE A 16 4.09 13.42 0.86
C ILE A 16 4.03 12.04 1.51
N ALA A 17 3.00 11.77 2.30
CA ALA A 17 2.76 10.49 2.97
C ALA A 17 1.37 9.94 2.61
N ASP A 18 1.22 8.63 2.72
CA ASP A 18 -0.06 7.93 2.65
C ASP A 18 -0.08 6.85 3.75
N SER A 19 -1.27 6.43 4.17
CA SER A 19 -1.46 5.49 5.27
C SER A 19 -2.64 4.55 5.01
N ILE A 20 -2.40 3.25 5.22
CA ILE A 20 -3.44 2.24 5.24
C ILE A 20 -3.69 1.87 6.70
N GLU A 21 -4.79 2.33 7.26
CA GLU A 21 -5.14 2.07 8.65
C GLU A 21 -5.70 0.65 8.78
N LYS A 22 -4.91 -0.26 9.36
CA LYS A 22 -5.29 -1.65 9.74
C LYS A 22 -5.56 -2.63 8.59
N ASP A 23 -5.78 -2.14 7.38
CA ASP A 23 -6.22 -2.97 6.25
C ASP A 23 -5.10 -3.36 5.29
N PHE A 24 -3.84 -3.11 5.64
CA PHE A 24 -2.70 -3.28 4.73
C PHE A 24 -2.52 -4.73 4.25
N GLU A 25 -2.77 -5.73 5.09
CA GLU A 25 -2.76 -7.14 4.66
C GLU A 25 -3.85 -7.41 3.60
N GLY A 26 -5.05 -6.90 3.83
CA GLY A 26 -6.16 -7.01 2.89
C GLY A 26 -5.91 -6.26 1.58
N VAL A 27 -5.28 -5.08 1.64
CA VAL A 27 -4.93 -4.29 0.44
C VAL A 27 -3.87 -5.02 -0.36
N ASN A 28 -2.91 -5.69 0.29
CA ASN A 28 -1.95 -6.53 -0.41
C ASN A 28 -2.65 -7.72 -1.10
N HIS A 29 -3.52 -8.43 -0.39
CA HIS A 29 -4.31 -9.54 -0.96
C HIS A 29 -5.22 -9.08 -2.11
N LEU A 30 -5.76 -7.85 -2.05
CA LEU A 30 -6.50 -7.27 -3.17
C LEU A 30 -5.65 -7.22 -4.45
N TYR A 31 -4.37 -6.88 -4.34
CA TYR A 31 -3.46 -6.73 -5.50
C TYR A 31 -2.83 -8.03 -5.98
N THR A 32 -2.52 -8.94 -5.06
CA THR A 32 -1.79 -10.18 -5.39
C THR A 32 -2.71 -11.36 -5.60
N GLY A 33 -3.94 -11.34 -5.06
CA GLY A 33 -4.80 -12.52 -4.96
C GLY A 33 -4.24 -13.60 -4.02
N ASP A 34 -3.17 -13.31 -3.29
CA ASP A 34 -2.53 -14.23 -2.35
C ASP A 34 -2.94 -13.89 -0.91
N PRO A 35 -3.65 -14.80 -0.19
CA PRO A 35 -4.06 -14.57 1.19
C PRO A 35 -2.89 -14.54 2.17
N ASP A 36 -1.76 -15.16 1.84
CA ASP A 36 -0.56 -15.12 2.67
C ASP A 36 0.28 -13.87 2.37
N GLY A 37 -0.06 -13.11 1.32
CA GLY A 37 0.56 -11.84 0.95
C GLY A 37 2.01 -11.94 0.50
N HIS A 38 2.46 -13.14 0.13
CA HIS A 38 3.86 -13.45 -0.17
C HIS A 38 4.07 -13.76 -1.67
N GLU A 39 3.35 -13.08 -2.58
CA GLU A 39 3.89 -12.98 -3.93
C GLU A 39 5.27 -12.34 -3.83
N GLY A 40 6.27 -13.06 -4.37
CA GLY A 40 7.68 -12.77 -4.12
C GLY A 40 7.97 -11.30 -4.33
N ALA A 41 8.70 -10.69 -3.40
CA ALA A 41 8.97 -9.25 -3.25
C ALA A 41 9.48 -8.49 -4.50
N GLY A 42 9.58 -9.15 -5.66
CA GLY A 42 9.84 -8.58 -6.97
C GLY A 42 8.68 -8.63 -7.99
N SER A 43 7.45 -9.02 -7.62
CA SER A 43 6.29 -8.85 -8.51
C SER A 43 5.74 -7.42 -8.42
N PRO A 44 5.34 -6.77 -9.54
CA PRO A 44 4.77 -5.42 -9.51
C PRO A 44 3.52 -5.28 -8.63
N SER A 45 2.74 -6.36 -8.45
CA SER A 45 1.55 -6.44 -7.60
C SER A 45 1.86 -6.45 -6.10
N GLY A 46 3.01 -7.02 -5.69
CA GLY A 46 3.46 -7.03 -4.29
C GLY A 46 4.19 -5.76 -3.88
N LEU A 47 4.71 -4.98 -4.83
CA LEU A 47 5.46 -3.75 -4.55
C LEU A 47 4.70 -2.67 -3.78
N PRO A 48 3.39 -2.41 -3.96
CA PRO A 48 2.72 -1.31 -3.28
C PRO A 48 2.70 -1.43 -1.75
N VAL A 49 2.49 -2.65 -1.21
CA VAL A 49 2.33 -2.87 0.23
C VAL A 49 3.57 -3.49 0.85
N PHE A 50 3.91 -4.75 0.57
CA PHE A 50 5.02 -5.43 1.27
C PHE A 50 6.35 -5.48 0.51
N GLY A 51 6.35 -5.29 -0.82
CA GLY A 51 7.56 -5.40 -1.63
C GLY A 51 8.57 -4.28 -1.36
N GLY A 52 9.83 -4.53 -1.74
CA GLY A 52 10.99 -3.67 -1.47
C GLY A 52 12.06 -4.38 -0.64
N ASP A 53 13.11 -3.64 -0.28
CA ASP A 53 14.21 -4.14 0.55
C ASP A 53 13.95 -3.85 2.03
N LEU A 54 14.11 -4.87 2.88
CA LEU A 54 14.04 -4.69 4.33
C LEU A 54 15.17 -3.78 4.82
N VAL A 55 14.82 -2.79 5.63
CA VAL A 55 15.78 -1.90 6.30
C VAL A 55 15.96 -2.39 7.74
N PRO A 56 17.14 -2.91 8.12
CA PRO A 56 17.40 -3.34 9.50
C PRO A 56 17.24 -2.16 10.47
N HIS A 57 16.49 -2.37 11.54
CA HIS A 57 16.33 -1.37 12.59
C HIS A 57 16.18 -2.05 13.96
N GLU A 58 16.88 -1.53 14.97
CA GLU A 58 16.91 -2.14 16.32
C GLU A 58 15.71 -1.71 17.18
N ASP A 59 15.23 -0.48 17.03
CA ASP A 59 14.20 0.12 17.90
C ASP A 59 13.09 0.81 17.07
N GLY A 60 12.20 0.06 16.42
CA GLY A 60 11.06 0.63 15.70
C GLY A 60 10.24 -0.39 14.89
N PRO A 61 9.23 0.08 14.13
CA PRO A 61 8.48 -0.80 13.25
C PRO A 61 9.40 -1.41 12.18
N PRO A 62 9.06 -2.56 11.60
CA PRO A 62 9.72 -3.02 10.39
C PRO A 62 9.64 -1.96 9.30
N PHE A 63 10.77 -1.70 8.65
CA PHE A 63 10.87 -0.75 7.54
C PHE A 63 11.19 -1.47 6.25
N VAL A 64 10.58 -1.00 5.16
CA VAL A 64 10.89 -1.44 3.80
C VAL A 64 11.16 -0.22 2.93
N ILE A 65 12.17 -0.30 2.06
CA ILE A 65 12.48 0.75 1.09
C ILE A 65 12.25 0.25 -0.34
N LEU A 66 11.56 1.06 -1.14
CA LEU A 66 11.54 0.92 -2.60
C LEU A 66 12.52 1.91 -3.19
N GLN A 67 13.44 1.40 -4.01
CA GLN A 67 14.27 2.24 -4.85
C GLN A 67 13.40 2.94 -5.90
N PRO A 68 13.81 4.10 -6.45
CA PRO A 68 13.02 4.86 -7.42
C PRO A 68 12.55 4.05 -8.65
N VAL A 69 13.29 3.01 -9.04
CA VAL A 69 12.87 2.10 -10.11
C VAL A 69 11.67 1.24 -9.69
N GLN A 70 11.68 0.69 -8.47
CA GLN A 70 10.56 -0.08 -7.92
C GLN A 70 9.34 0.81 -7.66
N VAL A 71 9.54 2.08 -7.29
CA VAL A 71 8.45 3.06 -7.16
C VAL A 71 7.75 3.27 -8.51
N LYS A 72 8.51 3.32 -9.62
CA LYS A 72 7.94 3.40 -10.96
C LYS A 72 7.17 2.14 -11.36
N GLU A 73 7.67 0.97 -11.00
CA GLU A 73 6.99 -0.31 -11.24
C GLU A 73 5.68 -0.41 -10.47
N ALA A 74 5.69 -0.05 -9.18
CA ALA A 74 4.49 0.01 -8.34
C ALA A 74 3.47 1.01 -8.91
N ALA A 75 3.91 2.22 -9.28
CA ALA A 75 3.04 3.22 -9.89
C ALA A 75 2.45 2.74 -11.23
N ALA A 76 3.23 2.04 -12.06
CA ALA A 76 2.76 1.49 -13.32
C ALA A 76 1.72 0.37 -13.11
N PHE A 77 1.95 -0.52 -12.14
CA PHE A 77 0.98 -1.54 -11.76
C PHE A 77 -0.33 -0.91 -11.28
N LEU A 78 -0.27 0.00 -10.30
CA LEU A 78 -1.44 0.64 -9.71
C LEU A 78 -2.27 1.41 -10.75
N ASN A 79 -1.62 2.10 -11.70
CA ASN A 79 -2.32 2.83 -12.77
C ASN A 79 -2.96 1.90 -13.82
N ALA A 80 -2.46 0.69 -13.98
CA ALA A 80 -3.00 -0.29 -14.94
C ALA A 80 -4.05 -1.21 -14.30
N ALA A 81 -4.08 -1.27 -12.97
CA ALA A 81 -5.02 -2.09 -12.23
C ALA A 81 -6.45 -1.54 -12.33
N ASP A 82 -7.39 -2.41 -12.70
CA ASP A 82 -8.81 -2.11 -12.64
C ASP A 82 -9.37 -2.54 -11.28
N PHE A 83 -9.83 -1.58 -10.48
CA PHE A 83 -10.32 -1.86 -9.13
C PHE A 83 -11.49 -2.85 -9.13
N ASP A 84 -12.40 -2.74 -10.10
CA ASP A 84 -13.56 -3.63 -10.17
C ASP A 84 -13.13 -5.08 -10.40
N SER A 85 -12.19 -5.31 -11.32
CA SER A 85 -11.60 -6.63 -11.55
C SER A 85 -10.87 -7.18 -10.33
N LEU A 86 -10.11 -6.34 -9.60
CA LEU A 86 -9.45 -6.74 -8.35
C LEU A 86 -10.46 -7.12 -7.26
N TRP A 87 -11.51 -6.31 -7.12
CA TRP A 87 -12.58 -6.52 -6.14
C TRP A 87 -13.38 -7.78 -6.44
N ASP A 88 -13.69 -8.06 -7.71
CA ASP A 88 -14.39 -9.28 -8.10
C ASP A 88 -13.56 -10.55 -7.80
N ALA A 89 -12.23 -10.46 -7.89
CA ALA A 89 -11.33 -11.58 -7.62
C ALA A 89 -11.13 -11.85 -6.11
N SER A 90 -10.87 -10.81 -5.32
CA SER A 90 -10.41 -10.94 -3.93
C SER A 90 -11.37 -10.37 -2.88
N GLY A 91 -12.33 -9.53 -3.30
CA GLY A 91 -13.21 -8.74 -2.44
C GLY A 91 -13.96 -9.57 -1.41
N ALA A 92 -14.51 -10.72 -1.81
CA ALA A 92 -15.22 -11.62 -0.90
C ALA A 92 -14.33 -12.17 0.23
N ALA A 93 -13.05 -12.43 -0.05
CA ALA A 93 -12.11 -12.97 0.93
C ALA A 93 -11.66 -11.89 1.93
N ILE A 94 -11.32 -10.70 1.43
CA ILE A 94 -10.79 -9.59 2.25
C ILE A 94 -11.88 -8.85 3.05
N SER A 95 -13.15 -9.05 2.69
CA SER A 95 -14.30 -8.43 3.36
C SER A 95 -14.99 -9.33 4.39
N ALA A 96 -14.60 -10.61 4.49
CA ALA A 96 -15.20 -11.56 5.44
C ALA A 96 -15.26 -11.03 6.91
N PRO A 97 -14.27 -10.24 7.40
CA PRO A 97 -14.34 -9.66 8.75
C PRO A 97 -15.33 -8.50 8.94
N TRP A 98 -15.79 -7.86 7.85
CA TRP A 98 -16.46 -6.55 7.91
C TRP A 98 -17.97 -6.61 8.13
N GLY A 99 -18.61 -7.73 7.77
CA GLY A 99 -20.06 -7.92 7.86
C GLY A 99 -20.90 -7.08 6.88
N ASP A 100 -20.34 -6.01 6.30
CA ASP A 100 -20.91 -5.19 5.23
C ASP A 100 -19.95 -5.09 4.04
N LEU A 101 -20.29 -5.78 2.95
CA LEU A 101 -19.51 -5.81 1.72
C LEU A 101 -19.44 -4.46 1.02
N THR A 102 -20.47 -3.63 1.15
CA THR A 102 -20.53 -2.33 0.49
C THR A 102 -19.55 -1.38 1.15
N LEU A 103 -19.59 -1.31 2.48
CA LEU A 103 -18.65 -0.50 3.26
C LEU A 103 -17.21 -0.96 3.05
N ALA A 104 -16.96 -2.28 3.07
CA ALA A 104 -15.63 -2.80 2.79
C ALA A 104 -15.13 -2.36 1.41
N ARG A 105 -15.97 -2.48 0.37
CA ARG A 105 -15.60 -2.06 -0.99
C ARG A 105 -15.21 -0.59 -1.06
N GLU A 106 -15.96 0.29 -0.40
CA GLU A 106 -15.67 1.73 -0.36
C GLU A 106 -14.33 2.03 0.31
N ILE A 107 -14.00 1.32 1.40
CA ILE A 107 -12.74 1.48 2.13
C ILE A 107 -11.55 1.01 1.28
N TYR A 108 -11.65 -0.17 0.65
CA TYR A 108 -10.61 -0.67 -0.23
C TYR A 108 -10.43 0.21 -1.48
N LEU A 109 -11.52 0.76 -2.02
CA LEU A 109 -11.44 1.72 -3.13
C LEU A 109 -10.69 2.98 -2.71
N SER A 110 -11.03 3.54 -1.54
CA SER A 110 -10.34 4.71 -0.98
C SER A 110 -8.84 4.46 -0.82
N HIS A 111 -8.44 3.30 -0.29
CA HIS A 111 -7.03 2.93 -0.19
C HIS A 111 -6.36 2.79 -1.56
N HIS A 112 -7.05 2.18 -2.53
CA HIS A 112 -6.51 2.03 -3.88
C HIS A 112 -6.29 3.39 -4.56
N GLU A 113 -7.26 4.30 -4.49
CA GLU A 113 -7.15 5.64 -5.06
C GLU A 113 -6.04 6.47 -4.38
N GLY A 114 -5.91 6.35 -3.05
CA GLY A 114 -4.81 6.97 -2.28
C GLY A 114 -3.45 6.48 -2.75
N LEU A 115 -3.27 5.16 -2.85
CA LEU A 115 -2.02 4.56 -3.29
C LEU A 115 -1.68 4.91 -4.74
N VAL A 116 -2.66 4.96 -5.64
CA VAL A 116 -2.47 5.41 -7.03
C VAL A 116 -1.89 6.83 -7.04
N ALA A 117 -2.54 7.76 -6.31
CA ALA A 117 -2.12 9.16 -6.26
C ALA A 117 -0.72 9.32 -5.63
N PHE A 118 -0.47 8.61 -4.52
CA PHE A 118 0.81 8.64 -3.81
C PHE A 118 1.97 8.11 -4.68
N TYR A 119 1.84 6.89 -5.22
CA TYR A 119 2.90 6.28 -6.02
C TYR A 119 3.11 7.00 -7.35
N GLN A 120 2.06 7.53 -7.97
CA GLN A 120 2.22 8.35 -9.16
C GLN A 120 3.04 9.62 -8.87
N THR A 121 2.74 10.32 -7.76
CA THR A 121 3.46 11.52 -7.34
C THR A 121 4.93 11.20 -7.03
N ALA A 122 5.17 10.15 -6.24
CA ALA A 122 6.53 9.72 -5.89
C ALA A 122 7.35 9.30 -7.13
N SER A 123 6.72 8.59 -8.06
CA SER A 123 7.33 8.15 -9.32
C SER A 123 7.73 9.33 -10.22
N GLN A 124 6.86 10.33 -10.36
CA GLN A 124 7.13 11.54 -11.15
C GLN A 124 8.25 12.38 -10.55
N ALA A 125 8.33 12.46 -9.22
CA ALA A 125 9.40 13.14 -8.51
C ALA A 125 10.74 12.37 -8.54
N GLY A 126 10.73 11.09 -8.91
CA GLY A 126 11.91 10.22 -8.87
C GLY A 126 12.33 9.84 -7.44
N ASN A 127 11.37 9.85 -6.50
CA ASN A 127 11.61 9.58 -5.10
C ASN A 127 11.73 8.08 -4.83
N ALA A 128 12.49 7.74 -3.77
CA ALA A 128 12.35 6.46 -3.08
C ALA A 128 11.14 6.53 -2.13
N VAL A 129 10.57 5.36 -1.79
CA VAL A 129 9.49 5.27 -0.80
C VAL A 129 9.97 4.42 0.36
N ILE A 130 9.74 4.92 1.58
CA ILE A 130 9.95 4.16 2.82
C ILE A 130 8.57 3.81 3.38
N LYS A 131 8.41 2.57 3.81
CA LYS A 131 7.20 2.06 4.46
C LYS A 131 7.54 1.65 5.88
N ALA A 132 6.57 1.80 6.76
CA ALA A 132 6.68 1.40 8.14
C ALA A 132 5.42 0.64 8.54
N PHE A 133 5.58 -0.48 9.23
CA PHE A 133 4.48 -1.37 9.61
C PHE A 133 4.25 -1.35 11.11
N TRP A 134 3.05 -0.95 11.53
CA TRP A 134 2.61 -1.04 12.92
C TRP A 134 1.56 -2.14 13.05
N TYR A 135 1.87 -3.14 13.88
CA TYR A 135 1.01 -4.28 14.22
C TYR A 135 0.35 -4.06 15.59
#